data_AF-A0A2D9T9H4-F1
#
_entry.id   AF-A0A2D9T9H4-F1
#
_cell.length_a   1.000
_cell.length_b   1.000
_cell.length_c   1.000
_cell.angle_alpha   90.00
_cell.angle_beta   90.00
_cell.angle_gamma   90.00
#
_symmetry.space_group_name_H-M   'P 1'
#
loop_
_entity.id
_entity.type
_entity.pdbx_description
1 polymer ?
#
loop_
_entity_poly.entity_id
_entity_poly.type
_entity_poly.pdbx_seq_one_letter_code
_entity_poly.pdbx_strand_id
1 'polypeptide(L)'
;MLRFLLLVSALAVALAACGDTPDPHDALRACGLLTEGEVRWDAFYAPTSCYRECLAEGSCEELEAALCRSSIELLQRCDARCAYRCDDDSLLPVEAECNGVAECVDGEDEAGCPTMICDDGSEVGGARCDGRWNCPDGSDERACPVDCDQSWNSTCPAYRCPDGTEINYQPRCDGWAQCPDGSDEEGCAELILMCSP
;
A
#
# COMPACT_ATOMS: atom_id res chain seq x y z
N MET A 1 -37.69 46.24 -6.38
CA MET A 1 -36.99 45.48 -5.33
C MET A 1 -37.46 44.05 -5.37
N LEU A 2 -36.72 43.14 -6.01
CA LEU A 2 -36.34 41.82 -5.48
C LEU A 2 -35.56 41.07 -6.56
N ARG A 3 -34.27 40.85 -6.28
CA ARG A 3 -33.37 39.99 -7.05
C ARG A 3 -33.85 38.55 -6.93
N PHE A 4 -34.19 37.91 -8.06
CA PHE A 4 -34.32 36.46 -8.13
C PHE A 4 -32.90 35.88 -8.25
N LEU A 5 -32.34 35.47 -7.11
CA LEU A 5 -31.09 34.74 -7.04
C LEU A 5 -31.32 33.33 -7.63
N LEU A 6 -30.63 33.05 -8.73
CA LEU A 6 -30.46 31.71 -9.29
C LEU A 6 -29.71 30.84 -8.27
N LEU A 7 -30.43 29.99 -7.55
CA LEU A 7 -29.83 28.85 -6.85
C LEU A 7 -29.63 27.74 -7.88
N VAL A 8 -28.48 27.75 -8.55
CA VAL A 8 -27.97 26.55 -9.20
C VAL A 8 -27.44 25.68 -8.08
N SER A 9 -28.27 24.75 -7.60
CA SER A 9 -27.83 23.65 -6.76
C SER A 9 -26.93 22.76 -7.60
N ALA A 10 -25.63 23.05 -7.59
CA ALA A 10 -24.61 22.11 -7.99
C ALA A 10 -24.64 20.98 -6.96
N LEU A 11 -25.52 20.01 -7.17
CA LEU A 11 -25.40 18.70 -6.59
C LEU A 11 -24.20 18.06 -7.30
N ALA A 12 -22.99 18.43 -6.85
CA ALA A 12 -21.80 17.68 -7.17
C ALA A 12 -22.03 16.29 -6.55
N VAL A 13 -22.45 15.36 -7.39
CA VAL A 13 -22.27 13.94 -7.12
C VAL A 13 -20.77 13.79 -6.99
N ALA A 14 -20.28 13.78 -5.75
CA ALA A 14 -18.95 13.31 -5.43
C ALA A 14 -18.94 11.84 -5.85
N LEU A 15 -18.54 11.59 -7.09
CA LEU A 15 -17.78 10.40 -7.40
C LEU A 15 -16.62 10.45 -6.43
N ALA A 16 -16.66 9.63 -5.38
CA ALA A 16 -15.48 9.32 -4.60
C ALA A 16 -14.50 8.70 -5.61
N ALA A 17 -13.63 9.54 -6.16
CA ALA A 17 -12.43 9.05 -6.80
C ALA A 17 -11.67 8.32 -5.70
N CYS A 18 -11.32 7.07 -5.94
CA CYS A 18 -10.21 6.45 -5.24
C CYS A 18 -8.97 7.28 -5.62
N GLY A 19 -8.62 8.33 -4.87
CA GLY A 19 -7.56 9.25 -5.31
C GLY A 19 -7.30 10.52 -4.51
N ASP A 20 -7.63 10.58 -3.22
CA ASP A 20 -7.29 11.75 -2.37
C ASP A 20 -6.42 11.39 -1.15
N THR A 21 -6.00 10.13 -1.01
CA THR A 21 -5.04 9.75 0.04
C THR A 21 -3.62 10.05 -0.45
N PRO A 22 -2.77 10.69 0.39
CA PRO A 22 -1.37 10.93 0.06
C PRO A 22 -0.66 9.63 -0.37
N ASP A 23 -0.08 9.65 -1.55
CA ASP A 23 0.58 8.51 -2.17
C ASP A 23 2.10 8.76 -2.29
N PRO A 24 2.95 7.83 -1.81
CA PRO A 24 4.40 8.03 -1.85
C PRO A 24 4.95 8.09 -3.28
N HIS A 25 4.33 7.41 -4.26
CA HIS A 25 4.76 7.47 -5.65
C HIS A 25 4.50 8.85 -6.26
N ASP A 26 3.38 9.49 -5.93
CA ASP A 26 3.08 10.86 -6.35
C ASP A 26 4.05 11.86 -5.72
N ALA A 27 4.42 11.67 -4.44
CA ALA A 27 5.44 12.47 -3.77
C ALA A 27 6.82 12.34 -4.47
N LEU A 28 7.23 11.12 -4.82
CA LEU A 28 8.48 10.88 -5.55
C LEU A 28 8.50 11.54 -6.93
N ARG A 29 7.39 11.47 -7.68
CA ARG A 29 7.24 12.18 -8.96
C ARG A 29 7.33 13.69 -8.78
N ALA A 30 6.64 14.24 -7.77
CA ALA A 30 6.69 15.67 -7.47
C ALA A 30 8.10 16.15 -7.10
N CYS A 31 8.89 15.28 -6.47
CA CYS A 31 10.30 15.53 -6.15
C CYS A 31 11.27 15.27 -7.31
N GLY A 32 10.79 14.77 -8.46
CA GLY A 32 11.64 14.42 -9.60
C GLY A 32 12.54 13.21 -9.36
N LEU A 33 12.20 12.36 -8.39
CA LEU A 33 12.94 11.15 -8.02
C LEU A 33 12.49 9.92 -8.82
N LEU A 34 11.45 10.05 -9.65
CA LEU A 34 10.88 9.00 -10.45
C LEU A 34 10.64 9.49 -11.89
N THR A 35 10.94 8.67 -12.90
CA THR A 35 10.62 9.00 -14.30
C THR A 35 9.11 8.97 -14.55
N GLU A 36 8.70 9.49 -15.70
CA GLU A 36 7.39 9.15 -16.23
C GLU A 36 7.28 7.63 -16.45
N GLY A 37 6.07 7.11 -16.28
CA GLY A 37 5.79 5.69 -16.40
C GLY A 37 4.91 5.15 -15.27
N GLU A 38 4.59 3.87 -15.36
CA GLU A 38 3.85 3.13 -14.34
C GLU A 38 4.78 2.65 -13.24
N VAL A 39 4.42 2.88 -11.98
CA VAL A 39 5.36 2.64 -10.89
C VAL A 39 5.40 1.16 -10.55
N ARG A 40 6.62 0.69 -10.38
CA ARG A 40 6.93 -0.64 -9.91
C ARG A 40 6.61 -0.78 -8.41
N TRP A 41 5.80 -1.77 -8.07
CA TRP A 41 5.16 -1.93 -6.75
C TRP A 41 6.12 -2.33 -5.62
N ASP A 42 7.21 -3.03 -5.93
CA ASP A 42 8.22 -3.44 -4.94
C ASP A 42 9.28 -2.37 -4.65
N ALA A 43 9.12 -1.14 -5.18
CA ALA A 43 10.08 -0.07 -4.93
C ALA A 43 10.08 0.40 -3.46
N PHE A 44 8.95 0.29 -2.76
CA PHE A 44 8.83 0.68 -1.35
C PHE A 44 7.97 -0.28 -0.55
N TYR A 45 8.48 -0.71 0.59
CA TYR A 45 7.69 -1.41 1.58
C TYR A 45 6.83 -0.41 2.37
N ALA A 46 5.54 -0.36 2.07
CA ALA A 46 4.54 0.44 2.75
C ALA A 46 3.33 -0.46 3.12
N PRO A 47 3.44 -1.23 4.22
CA PRO A 47 2.54 -2.35 4.50
C PRO A 47 1.11 -1.93 4.87
N THR A 48 0.90 -0.66 5.23
CA THR A 48 -0.43 -0.12 5.56
C THR A 48 -0.63 1.26 4.96
N SER A 49 -1.89 1.69 4.86
CA SER A 49 -2.22 3.07 4.49
C SER A 49 -1.52 4.11 5.38
N CYS A 50 -1.29 3.81 6.66
CA CYS A 50 -0.52 4.70 7.55
C CYS A 50 0.90 4.91 7.04
N TYR A 51 1.60 3.85 6.64
CA TYR A 51 2.95 3.96 6.08
C TYR A 51 2.95 4.74 4.76
N ARG A 52 1.98 4.47 3.88
CA ARG A 52 1.83 5.20 2.61
C ARG A 52 1.68 6.69 2.84
N GLU A 53 0.76 7.08 3.72
CA GLU A 53 0.51 8.47 4.08
C GLU A 53 1.74 9.12 4.72
N CYS A 54 2.39 8.43 5.66
CA CYS A 54 3.57 8.96 6.34
C CYS A 54 4.76 9.20 5.40
N LEU A 55 4.99 8.26 4.46
CA LEU A 55 6.03 8.40 3.45
C LEU A 55 5.68 9.54 2.47
N ALA A 56 4.42 9.64 2.05
CA ALA A 56 3.96 10.72 1.17
C ALA A 56 4.08 12.12 1.78
N GLU A 57 4.07 12.24 3.12
CA GLU A 57 4.33 13.49 3.86
C GLU A 57 5.82 13.85 3.93
N GLY A 58 6.74 12.96 3.52
CA GLY A 58 8.18 13.22 3.48
C GLY A 58 8.55 14.37 2.56
N SER A 59 9.52 15.19 2.99
CA SER A 59 10.16 16.15 2.09
C SER A 59 10.99 15.44 1.02
N CYS A 60 11.30 16.12 -0.08
CA CYS A 60 12.11 15.53 -1.16
C CYS A 60 13.50 15.09 -0.68
N GLU A 61 14.11 15.82 0.25
CA GLU A 61 15.40 15.45 0.86
C GLU A 61 15.28 14.18 1.71
N GLU A 62 14.22 14.06 2.50
CA GLU A 62 13.95 12.87 3.32
C GLU A 62 13.66 11.63 2.45
N LEU A 63 12.87 11.79 1.38
CA LEU A 63 12.53 10.72 0.44
C LEU A 63 13.77 10.23 -0.31
N GLU A 64 14.58 11.15 -0.84
CA GLU A 64 15.85 10.83 -1.49
C GLU A 64 16.81 10.13 -0.52
N ALA A 65 16.92 10.63 0.71
CA ALA A 65 17.82 10.06 1.71
C ALA A 65 17.41 8.65 2.15
N ALA A 66 16.10 8.39 2.28
CA ALA A 66 15.57 7.06 2.57
C ALA A 66 15.88 6.08 1.43
N LEU A 67 15.66 6.50 0.18
CA LEU A 67 15.95 5.71 -1.01
C LEU A 67 17.43 5.37 -1.16
N CYS A 68 18.29 6.37 -0.93
CA CYS A 68 19.74 6.21 -1.01
C CYS A 68 20.35 5.56 0.23
N ARG A 69 19.54 5.22 1.24
CA ARG A 69 19.98 4.71 2.56
C ARG A 69 21.05 5.60 3.22
N SER A 70 21.04 6.89 2.89
CA SER A 70 21.94 7.87 3.52
C SER A 70 21.38 8.39 4.84
N SER A 71 20.06 8.30 5.03
CA SER A 71 19.38 8.53 6.30
C SER A 71 18.17 7.60 6.43
N ILE A 72 17.83 7.24 7.67
CA ILE A 72 16.64 6.47 8.02
C ILE A 72 15.63 7.26 8.85
N GLU A 73 15.83 8.58 9.03
CA GLU A 73 14.98 9.41 9.91
C GLU A 73 13.50 9.41 9.48
N LEU A 74 13.24 9.46 8.18
CA LEU A 74 11.88 9.33 7.63
C LEU A 74 11.25 7.99 8.00
N LEU A 75 12.00 6.90 7.83
CA LEU A 75 11.54 5.54 8.15
C LEU A 75 11.27 5.41 9.65
N GLN A 76 12.17 5.91 10.51
CA GLN A 76 11.99 5.92 11.96
C GLN A 76 10.76 6.73 12.39
N ARG A 77 10.50 7.86 11.73
CA ARG A 77 9.29 8.67 11.98
C ARG A 77 8.03 7.89 11.63
N CYS A 78 8.04 7.16 10.51
CA CYS A 78 6.92 6.34 10.10
C CYS A 78 6.73 5.11 10.98
N ASP A 79 7.81 4.44 11.39
CA ASP A 79 7.74 3.36 12.39
C ASP A 79 7.15 3.87 13.71
N ALA A 80 7.61 5.03 14.20
CA ALA A 80 7.08 5.61 15.43
C ALA A 80 5.59 5.98 15.36
N ARG A 81 5.06 6.24 14.15
CA ARG A 81 3.66 6.60 13.89
C ARG A 81 2.78 5.37 13.63
N CYS A 82 3.30 4.37 12.91
CA CYS A 82 2.50 3.34 12.26
C CYS A 82 2.80 1.91 12.71
N ALA A 83 3.97 1.65 13.30
CA ALA A 83 4.34 0.33 13.77
C ALA A 83 3.55 -0.04 15.05
N TYR A 84 3.42 -1.35 15.32
CA TYR A 84 2.80 -1.80 16.57
C TYR A 84 3.73 -1.47 17.74
N ARG A 85 3.16 -0.96 18.84
CA ARG A 85 3.92 -0.54 20.03
C ARG A 85 3.56 -1.44 21.21
N CYS A 86 4.55 -2.19 21.69
CA CYS A 86 4.46 -2.96 22.94
C CYS A 86 4.42 -2.01 24.17
N ASP A 87 4.04 -2.55 25.33
CA ASP A 87 3.97 -1.80 26.59
C ASP A 87 5.34 -1.31 27.08
N ASP A 88 6.43 -1.96 26.64
CA ASP A 88 7.81 -1.59 26.95
C ASP A 88 8.43 -0.56 25.98
N ASP A 89 7.58 0.06 25.14
CA ASP A 89 7.95 0.99 24.06
C ASP A 89 8.72 0.37 22.89
N SER A 90 8.91 -0.95 22.85
CA SER A 90 9.45 -1.62 21.66
C SER A 90 8.46 -1.55 20.49
N LEU A 91 9.02 -1.44 19.28
CA LEU A 91 8.25 -1.38 18.04
C LEU A 91 8.39 -2.69 17.30
N LEU A 92 7.25 -3.24 16.90
CA LEU A 92 7.17 -4.42 16.07
C LEU A 92 6.62 -4.05 14.69
N PRO A 93 6.97 -4.80 13.63
CA PRO A 93 6.27 -4.67 12.35
C PRO A 93 4.76 -4.76 12.56
N VAL A 94 3.98 -4.09 11.70
CA VAL A 94 2.51 -4.23 11.73
C VAL A 94 2.08 -5.69 11.58
N GLU A 95 2.96 -6.49 10.98
CA GLU A 95 2.84 -7.92 10.84
C GLU A 95 3.02 -8.74 12.14
N ALA A 96 3.44 -8.12 13.23
CA ALA A 96 3.50 -8.80 14.52
C ALA A 96 2.17 -8.76 15.26
N GLU A 97 1.28 -7.81 14.93
CA GLU A 97 -0.01 -7.72 15.60
C GLU A 97 -0.91 -8.91 15.21
N CYS A 98 -1.36 -9.69 16.20
CA CYS A 98 -2.31 -10.79 16.04
C CYS A 98 -1.92 -11.86 15.01
N ASN A 99 -0.63 -12.18 14.94
CA ASN A 99 -0.06 -13.16 14.02
C ASN A 99 0.05 -14.58 14.59
N GLY A 100 -0.35 -14.78 15.85
CA GLY A 100 -0.31 -16.05 16.58
C GLY A 100 1.05 -16.37 17.22
N VAL A 101 2.00 -15.44 17.18
CA VAL A 101 3.33 -15.54 17.77
C VAL A 101 3.47 -14.37 18.75
N ALA A 102 3.97 -14.66 19.96
CA ALA A 102 4.19 -13.62 20.97
C ALA A 102 5.58 -12.99 20.78
N GLU A 103 5.62 -11.77 20.27
CA GLU A 103 6.83 -11.01 19.99
C GLU A 103 7.09 -9.97 21.08
N CYS A 104 6.04 -9.40 21.67
CA CYS A 104 6.19 -8.55 22.84
C CYS A 104 6.56 -9.36 24.10
N VAL A 105 7.05 -8.67 25.14
CA VAL A 105 7.56 -9.31 26.36
C VAL A 105 6.49 -10.14 27.07
N ASP A 106 5.26 -9.64 27.13
CA ASP A 106 4.12 -10.32 27.77
C ASP A 106 3.14 -10.92 26.73
N GLY A 107 3.52 -10.91 25.44
CA GLY A 107 2.69 -11.38 24.33
C GLY A 107 1.43 -10.53 24.12
N GLU A 108 1.48 -9.25 24.49
CA GLU A 108 0.34 -8.35 24.37
C GLU A 108 -0.06 -8.03 22.92
N ASP A 109 0.86 -8.21 21.98
CA ASP A 109 0.62 -8.21 20.52
C ASP A 109 -0.38 -9.29 20.07
N GLU A 110 -0.57 -10.33 20.89
CA GLU A 110 -1.55 -11.40 20.66
C GLU A 110 -2.76 -11.33 21.61
N ALA A 111 -2.83 -10.28 22.43
CA ALA A 111 -3.88 -10.11 23.42
C ALA A 111 -5.02 -9.23 22.88
N GLY A 112 -6.26 -9.69 23.04
CA GLY A 112 -7.43 -8.90 22.66
C GLY A 112 -7.63 -8.74 21.15
N CYS A 113 -7.00 -9.63 20.36
CA CYS A 113 -7.15 -9.66 18.92
C CYS A 113 -8.62 -9.73 18.48
N PRO A 114 -9.01 -8.96 17.45
CA PRO A 114 -10.33 -9.11 16.87
C PRO A 114 -10.50 -10.57 16.41
N THR A 115 -11.48 -11.25 17.00
CA THR A 115 -11.85 -12.58 16.56
C THR A 115 -12.73 -12.44 15.34
N MET A 116 -12.32 -13.05 14.24
CA MET A 116 -13.11 -13.13 13.03
C MET A 116 -13.45 -14.58 12.71
N ILE A 117 -14.63 -14.76 12.12
CA ILE A 117 -15.12 -16.06 11.67
C ILE A 117 -14.89 -16.17 10.17
N CYS A 118 -14.11 -17.17 9.77
CA CYS A 118 -13.82 -17.52 8.40
C CYS A 118 -15.03 -18.21 7.74
N ASP A 119 -15.07 -18.30 6.40
CA ASP A 119 -16.21 -18.95 5.71
C ASP A 119 -16.28 -20.46 6.00
N ASP A 120 -15.16 -21.10 6.36
CA ASP A 120 -15.10 -22.48 6.81
C ASP A 120 -15.57 -22.71 8.26
N GLY A 121 -15.90 -21.62 8.97
CA GLY A 121 -16.35 -21.61 10.36
C GLY A 121 -15.23 -21.66 11.40
N SER A 122 -13.96 -21.59 10.99
CA SER A 122 -12.84 -21.40 11.91
C SER A 122 -12.86 -19.98 12.50
N GLU A 123 -12.41 -19.87 13.74
CA GLU A 123 -12.22 -18.60 14.43
C GLU A 123 -10.73 -18.32 14.50
N VAL A 124 -10.32 -17.20 13.89
CA VAL A 124 -8.93 -16.77 13.86
C VAL A 124 -8.81 -15.36 14.44
N GLY A 125 -7.66 -15.05 15.05
CA GLY A 125 -7.29 -13.68 15.34
C GLY A 125 -6.81 -12.99 14.07
N GLY A 126 -7.03 -11.69 13.95
CA GLY A 126 -6.60 -10.89 12.81
C GLY A 126 -7.71 -10.00 12.25
N ALA A 127 -7.43 -9.31 11.15
CA ALA A 127 -8.38 -8.43 10.51
C ALA A 127 -8.76 -8.93 9.11
N ARG A 128 -9.90 -8.47 8.60
CA ARG A 128 -10.26 -8.66 7.19
C ARG A 128 -9.47 -7.67 6.35
N CYS A 129 -8.90 -8.11 5.25
CA CYS A 129 -8.23 -7.26 4.26
C CYS A 129 -6.99 -6.57 4.82
N ASP A 130 -6.21 -7.30 5.61
CA ASP A 130 -4.96 -6.85 6.18
C ASP A 130 -3.73 -7.39 5.41
N GLY A 131 -3.97 -8.06 4.27
CA GLY A 131 -2.93 -8.62 3.41
C GLY A 131 -2.37 -9.94 3.94
N ARG A 132 -2.93 -10.51 5.02
CA ARG A 132 -2.49 -11.75 5.64
C ARG A 132 -3.55 -12.81 5.51
N TRP A 133 -3.13 -14.03 5.27
CA TRP A 133 -4.04 -15.18 5.18
C TRP A 133 -4.20 -15.77 6.58
N ASN A 134 -4.91 -15.05 7.44
CA ASN A 134 -5.25 -15.50 8.79
C ASN A 134 -6.23 -16.68 8.72
N CYS A 135 -7.19 -16.62 7.78
CA CYS A 135 -8.11 -17.73 7.57
C CYS A 135 -7.46 -18.88 6.78
N PRO A 136 -7.66 -20.15 7.19
CA PRO A 136 -7.19 -21.32 6.43
C PRO A 136 -7.72 -21.39 5.00
N ASP A 137 -8.89 -20.79 4.76
CA ASP A 137 -9.56 -20.71 3.45
C ASP A 137 -9.36 -19.34 2.75
N GLY A 138 -8.55 -18.45 3.33
CA GLY A 138 -8.26 -17.10 2.85
C GLY A 138 -9.49 -16.20 2.75
N SER A 139 -10.59 -16.51 3.46
CA SER A 139 -11.85 -15.73 3.39
C SER A 139 -11.74 -14.31 3.94
N ASP A 140 -10.74 -14.05 4.77
CA ASP A 140 -10.36 -12.75 5.30
C ASP A 140 -9.83 -11.80 4.22
N GLU A 141 -9.13 -12.33 3.23
CA GLU A 141 -8.56 -11.57 2.09
C GLU A 141 -9.43 -11.62 0.83
N ARG A 142 -10.63 -12.18 0.92
CA ARG A 142 -11.61 -12.19 -0.18
C ARG A 142 -12.55 -10.99 -0.11
N ALA A 143 -12.86 -10.44 -1.29
CA ALA A 143 -13.78 -9.32 -1.48
C ALA A 143 -13.38 -8.03 -0.74
N CYS A 144 -12.08 -7.81 -0.61
CA CYS A 144 -11.52 -6.58 -0.07
C CYS A 144 -11.77 -5.40 -1.02
N PRO A 145 -11.88 -4.16 -0.49
CA PRO A 145 -11.88 -2.96 -1.31
C PRO A 145 -10.77 -3.06 -2.35
N VAL A 146 -11.08 -2.73 -3.62
CA VAL A 146 -10.12 -2.83 -4.71
C VAL A 146 -9.04 -1.79 -4.49
N ASP A 147 -7.97 -2.23 -3.83
CA ASP A 147 -6.70 -1.54 -3.75
C ASP A 147 -5.73 -2.31 -4.63
N CYS A 148 -5.57 -1.86 -5.88
CA CYS A 148 -4.65 -2.48 -6.82
C CYS A 148 -3.19 -2.18 -6.56
N ASP A 149 -2.93 -1.53 -5.43
CA ASP A 149 -1.62 -1.42 -4.83
C ASP A 149 -1.22 -2.66 -4.02
N GLN A 150 -2.21 -3.44 -3.54
CA GLN A 150 -1.94 -4.58 -2.68
C GLN A 150 -1.86 -5.89 -3.46
N SER A 151 -0.72 -6.57 -3.29
CA SER A 151 -0.28 -7.82 -3.93
C SER A 151 -1.22 -9.04 -3.80
N TRP A 152 -2.32 -8.94 -3.05
CA TRP A 152 -3.18 -10.10 -2.79
C TRP A 152 -4.59 -9.96 -3.36
N ASN A 153 -4.91 -8.78 -3.94
CA ASN A 153 -6.26 -8.52 -4.39
C ASN A 153 -6.54 -9.10 -5.78
N SER A 154 -7.14 -10.29 -5.80
CA SER A 154 -7.60 -10.98 -7.03
C SER A 154 -8.70 -10.22 -7.79
N THR A 155 -9.17 -9.08 -7.27
CA THR A 155 -10.19 -8.23 -7.89
C THR A 155 -9.59 -7.21 -8.87
N CYS A 156 -8.26 -7.11 -8.96
CA CYS A 156 -7.61 -6.19 -9.87
C CYS A 156 -7.69 -6.66 -11.33
N PRO A 157 -7.95 -5.74 -12.27
CA PRO A 157 -8.09 -6.08 -13.67
C PRO A 157 -6.77 -6.67 -14.22
N ALA A 158 -6.86 -7.80 -14.91
CA ALA A 158 -5.72 -8.40 -15.60
C ALA A 158 -5.14 -7.45 -16.66
N TYR A 159 -3.82 -7.40 -16.77
CA TYR A 159 -3.14 -6.78 -17.90
C TYR A 159 -3.22 -7.71 -19.12
N ARG A 160 -3.55 -7.14 -20.28
CA ARG A 160 -3.68 -7.89 -21.53
C ARG A 160 -2.51 -7.55 -22.44
N CYS A 161 -1.62 -8.51 -22.63
CA CYS A 161 -0.51 -8.41 -23.56
C CYS A 161 -1.03 -8.12 -24.99
N PRO A 162 -0.20 -7.52 -25.87
CA PRO A 162 -0.57 -7.22 -27.26
C PRO A 162 -1.01 -8.44 -28.08
N ASP A 163 -0.50 -9.62 -27.77
CA ASP A 163 -0.89 -10.89 -28.42
C ASP A 163 -2.23 -11.45 -27.91
N GLY A 164 -2.80 -10.85 -26.86
CA GLY A 164 -4.05 -11.24 -26.22
C GLY A 164 -3.92 -12.18 -25.03
N THR A 165 -2.69 -12.52 -24.62
CA THR A 165 -2.41 -13.19 -23.34
C THR A 165 -2.83 -12.28 -22.18
N GLU A 166 -3.45 -12.85 -21.14
CA GLU A 166 -3.83 -12.11 -19.93
C GLU A 166 -2.94 -12.54 -18.78
N ILE A 167 -2.35 -11.55 -18.12
CA ILE A 167 -1.55 -11.70 -16.89
C ILE A 167 -2.19 -10.83 -15.81
N ASN A 168 -1.94 -11.10 -14.53
CA ASN A 168 -2.52 -10.28 -13.46
C ASN A 168 -1.97 -8.83 -13.50
N TYR A 169 -2.46 -7.91 -12.67
CA TYR A 169 -1.88 -6.55 -12.64
C TYR A 169 -0.52 -6.48 -11.92
N GLN A 170 -0.32 -7.33 -10.91
CA GLN A 170 0.96 -7.48 -10.21
C GLN A 170 2.17 -7.76 -11.13
N PRO A 171 2.06 -8.61 -12.18
CA PRO A 171 3.16 -8.84 -13.10
C PRO A 171 3.45 -7.69 -14.07
N ARG A 172 2.78 -6.55 -13.97
CA ARG A 172 3.17 -5.39 -14.76
C ARG A 172 4.20 -4.56 -14.00
N CYS A 173 5.31 -4.24 -14.67
CA CYS A 173 6.43 -3.50 -14.08
C CYS A 173 7.01 -4.17 -12.84
N ASP A 174 7.06 -5.51 -12.81
CA ASP A 174 7.61 -6.27 -11.69
C ASP A 174 9.09 -6.64 -11.87
N GLY A 175 9.68 -6.25 -13.01
CA GLY A 175 11.06 -6.53 -13.39
C GLY A 175 11.25 -7.85 -14.13
N TRP A 176 10.18 -8.61 -14.39
CA TRP A 176 10.22 -9.90 -15.07
C TRP A 176 9.23 -9.90 -16.22
N ALA A 177 9.66 -10.24 -17.44
CA ALA A 177 8.73 -10.36 -18.56
C ALA A 177 7.85 -11.62 -18.42
N GLN A 178 6.54 -11.45 -18.21
CA GLN A 178 5.53 -12.52 -18.32
C GLN A 178 4.79 -12.48 -19.66
N CYS A 179 4.66 -11.31 -20.29
CA CYS A 179 4.22 -11.23 -21.68
C CYS A 179 5.29 -11.84 -22.60
N PRO A 180 4.90 -12.56 -23.67
CA PRO A 180 5.87 -13.16 -24.60
C PRO A 180 6.79 -12.16 -25.30
N ASP A 181 6.37 -10.90 -25.41
CA ASP A 181 7.15 -9.79 -25.95
C ASP A 181 7.78 -8.89 -24.87
N GLY A 182 7.51 -9.13 -23.59
CA GLY A 182 7.96 -8.30 -22.46
C GLY A 182 7.28 -6.94 -22.35
N SER A 183 6.16 -6.73 -23.04
CA SER A 183 5.41 -5.46 -23.04
C SER A 183 4.79 -5.07 -21.69
N ASP A 184 4.72 -6.01 -20.76
CA ASP A 184 4.38 -5.77 -19.36
C ASP A 184 5.46 -5.02 -18.58
N GLU A 185 6.70 -5.04 -19.08
CA GLU A 185 7.84 -4.33 -18.50
C GLU A 185 8.21 -3.06 -19.30
N GLU A 186 7.34 -2.61 -20.20
CA GLU A 186 7.53 -1.38 -20.99
C GLU A 186 6.78 -0.19 -20.37
N GLY A 187 7.42 0.99 -20.38
CA GLY A 187 6.82 2.23 -19.87
C GLY A 187 6.74 2.28 -18.34
N CYS A 188 7.54 1.49 -17.65
CA CYS A 188 7.67 1.51 -16.20
C CYS A 188 8.50 2.72 -15.72
N ALA A 189 8.12 3.24 -14.57
CA ALA A 189 8.78 4.36 -13.93
C ALA A 189 10.03 3.86 -13.21
N GLU A 190 11.17 4.48 -13.50
CA GLU A 190 12.46 4.18 -12.91
C GLU A 190 12.85 5.25 -11.90
N LEU A 191 13.56 4.86 -10.85
CA LEU A 191 14.10 5.80 -9.88
C LEU A 191 15.23 6.61 -10.53
N ILE A 192 15.10 7.94 -10.53
CA ILE A 192 16.10 8.87 -11.07
C ILE A 192 17.12 9.21 -9.97
N LEU A 193 17.74 8.18 -9.40
CA LEU A 193 18.68 8.36 -8.31
C LEU A 193 20.12 8.28 -8.80
N MET A 194 20.86 9.36 -8.55
CA MET A 194 22.31 9.31 -8.43
C MET A 194 22.65 9.51 -6.97
N CYS A 195 22.48 8.45 -6.16
CA CYS A 195 22.89 8.49 -4.76
C CYS A 195 24.35 8.93 -4.68
N SER A 196 24.59 10.09 -4.06
CA SER A 196 25.95 10.55 -3.85
C SER A 196 26.71 9.53 -3.00
N PRO A 197 27.95 9.16 -3.38
CA PRO A 197 28.77 8.20 -2.65
C PRO A 197 29.20 8.70 -1.27
#